data_AF-A0A372F467-F1
#
_entry.id   AF-A0A372F467-F1
#
_cell.length_a   1.000
_cell.length_b   1.000
_cell.length_c   1.000
_cell.angle_alpha   90.00
_cell.angle_beta   90.00
_cell.angle_gamma   90.00
#
_symmetry.space_group_name_H-M   'P 1'
#
loop_
_entity.id
_entity.type
_entity.pdbx_description
1 polymer ?
#
loop_
_entity_poly.entity_id
_entity_poly.type
_entity_poly.pdbx_seq_one_letter_code
_entity_poly.pdbx_strand_id
1 'polypeptide(L)'
;MKKSFLSIILIIVCSGVFAQQKTPTKSKSKTKPAPVTKKTNTPKTSTKVIQPQVNSQEDNTIEEVNTATSAQIGSPTFIRVEPVRKYNYDSSDLVVKWHELIFDLVEQTVGYSPNVSARNMAYINLAAYEAILPAYPDNFSLAGQLQGLTKPDSLFADNTNFNAPLAVSSAIFTMVDKLFISSPYIWMEKVYALNDTINDHFAQKLTPETLEKSRKYGEKIANWIYQYSMTDGGHNTFMRTYDMNYKIPVCTSCFEINRVADLENTGPLHPYWGKNRTFLKENQNGVDIKPKVEFSIYPNSPFYKMALEVYNISKEVKPNSEKLQIANFWDDASSFTYSAPGHSVSILTQVLKQNPKGLDQATELYSNLTIGLNDTFIATWKIKYEQNFIRPIAYIKRYIDSKWEAALLTPPFPEFPSGHSAQSAAMATILTDKLGDSVIYTDYSKYFVGPPKQFASFWAAAKECSISRVYGGIHFRDGIDQGSEVGKIVGKNCLSLHYKR
;
A
#
# COMPACT_ATOMS: atom_id res chain seq x y z
N MET A 1 10.00 31.42 -49.90
CA MET A 1 11.30 31.90 -50.43
C MET A 1 12.30 31.83 -49.26
N LYS A 2 13.23 30.86 -49.20
CA LYS A 2 14.62 30.90 -49.74
C LYS A 2 15.35 32.15 -49.23
N LYS A 3 16.46 32.17 -48.46
CA LYS A 3 17.68 31.34 -48.23
C LYS A 3 18.26 31.76 -46.84
N SER A 4 18.88 30.97 -45.96
CA SER A 4 19.97 29.97 -46.00
C SER A 4 21.38 30.53 -45.71
N PHE A 5 22.11 29.75 -44.88
CA PHE A 5 23.57 29.62 -44.66
C PHE A 5 24.23 30.48 -43.55
N LEU A 6 25.16 29.99 -42.70
CA LEU A 6 26.04 28.81 -42.75
C LEU A 6 26.56 28.37 -41.35
N SER A 7 26.59 27.05 -41.16
CA SER A 7 27.26 26.12 -40.24
C SER A 7 28.60 26.47 -39.56
N ILE A 8 28.82 25.91 -38.36
CA ILE A 8 30.07 25.20 -37.96
C ILE A 8 29.72 23.95 -37.14
N ILE A 9 30.24 22.81 -37.59
CA ILE A 9 30.25 21.47 -36.97
C ILE A 9 31.63 21.27 -36.32
N LEU A 10 31.70 20.63 -35.15
CA LEU A 10 32.93 19.95 -34.72
C LEU A 10 32.61 18.54 -34.20
N ILE A 11 33.07 17.56 -34.98
CA ILE A 11 33.15 16.13 -34.65
C ILE A 11 34.59 15.89 -34.19
N ILE A 12 34.78 15.23 -33.05
CA ILE A 12 36.04 14.53 -32.74
C ILE A 12 35.68 13.08 -32.43
N VAL A 13 36.03 12.21 -33.38
CA VAL A 13 36.14 10.76 -33.22
C VAL A 13 37.62 10.48 -33.05
N CYS A 14 38.01 9.75 -32.00
CA CYS A 14 39.28 9.04 -31.97
C CYS A 14 39.05 7.65 -31.36
N SER A 15 39.05 6.65 -32.24
CA SER A 15 39.14 5.23 -31.98
C SER A 15 40.60 4.83 -31.79
N GLY A 16 40.90 3.86 -30.93
CA GLY A 16 42.23 3.26 -30.85
C GLY A 16 42.33 2.11 -29.86
N VAL A 17 42.15 0.88 -30.36
CA VAL A 17 42.35 -0.40 -29.68
C VAL A 17 43.71 -0.96 -30.10
N PHE A 18 44.53 -1.49 -29.18
CA PHE A 18 45.10 -2.86 -29.17
C PHE A 18 46.37 -3.05 -28.31
N ALA A 19 46.40 -4.23 -27.67
CA ALA A 19 47.53 -5.14 -27.44
C ALA A 19 48.53 -4.95 -26.27
N GLN A 20 48.39 -5.89 -25.32
CA GLN A 20 49.42 -6.73 -24.66
C GLN A 20 50.91 -6.55 -25.05
N GLN A 21 51.81 -6.49 -24.06
CA GLN A 21 52.65 -7.64 -23.61
C GLN A 21 53.72 -7.27 -22.55
N LYS A 22 53.77 -8.12 -21.52
CA LYS A 22 54.93 -8.76 -20.83
C LYS A 22 56.01 -7.96 -20.07
N THR A 23 56.09 -8.35 -18.78
CA THR A 23 57.18 -8.32 -17.77
C THR A 23 58.51 -8.96 -18.19
N PRO A 24 59.64 -8.82 -17.45
CA PRO A 24 59.97 -9.69 -16.28
C PRO A 24 60.71 -8.93 -15.14
N THR A 25 61.01 -9.37 -13.91
CA THR A 25 61.47 -10.65 -13.29
C THR A 25 61.48 -10.39 -11.73
N LYS A 26 60.94 -11.21 -10.81
CA LYS A 26 61.32 -12.52 -10.20
C LYS A 26 61.79 -12.43 -8.73
N SER A 27 61.11 -13.16 -7.84
CA SER A 27 61.66 -14.13 -6.84
C SER A 27 60.48 -14.82 -6.11
N LYS A 28 59.98 -15.98 -6.55
CA LYS A 28 60.27 -17.39 -6.19
C LYS A 28 60.15 -17.78 -4.70
N SER A 29 59.10 -18.52 -4.36
CA SER A 29 59.15 -19.78 -3.57
C SER A 29 58.03 -20.72 -4.04
N LYS A 30 58.34 -22.02 -4.12
CA LYS A 30 57.55 -23.10 -4.75
C LYS A 30 57.05 -24.06 -3.67
N THR A 31 55.80 -24.55 -3.79
CA THR A 31 55.47 -26.01 -3.79
C THR A 31 54.02 -26.26 -4.22
N LYS A 32 53.83 -27.32 -5.02
CA LYS A 32 52.59 -27.77 -5.70
C LYS A 32 51.64 -28.58 -4.78
N PRO A 33 50.32 -28.64 -5.08
CA PRO A 33 49.40 -29.63 -4.54
C PRO A 33 49.06 -30.75 -5.54
N ALA A 34 48.83 -31.98 -5.03
CA ALA A 34 48.06 -33.07 -5.64
C ALA A 34 47.70 -34.13 -4.56
N PRO A 35 46.82 -35.12 -4.82
CA PRO A 35 45.42 -35.14 -4.42
C PRO A 35 45.13 -36.18 -3.31
N VAL A 36 44.05 -36.01 -2.53
CA VAL A 36 43.61 -37.03 -1.56
C VAL A 36 42.18 -37.47 -1.82
N THR A 37 42.07 -38.80 -1.80
CA THR A 37 41.00 -39.71 -2.16
C THR A 37 39.86 -39.80 -1.12
N LYS A 38 38.66 -40.09 -1.63
CA LYS A 38 37.51 -40.61 -0.87
C LYS A 38 37.86 -41.91 -0.15
N LYS A 39 37.51 -42.02 1.14
CA LYS A 39 37.09 -43.29 1.78
C LYS A 39 36.00 -43.03 2.82
N THR A 40 34.92 -43.79 2.63
CA THR A 40 33.76 -44.02 3.48
C THR A 40 34.11 -44.73 4.79
N ASN A 41 33.34 -44.47 5.85
CA ASN A 41 33.02 -45.47 6.88
C ASN A 41 31.69 -45.13 7.56
N THR A 42 30.73 -46.04 7.42
CA THR A 42 29.47 -46.15 8.18
C THR A 42 29.72 -46.99 9.43
N PRO A 43 28.85 -46.91 10.46
CA PRO A 43 28.31 -48.14 11.02
C PRO A 43 26.77 -48.21 11.03
N LYS A 44 26.32 -49.47 10.87
CA LYS A 44 24.97 -50.06 10.88
C LYS A 44 24.18 -49.72 12.15
N THR A 45 22.85 -49.66 12.15
CA THR A 45 21.84 -50.76 12.18
C THR A 45 20.44 -50.10 12.20
N SER A 46 19.27 -50.65 11.84
CA SER A 46 18.78 -51.89 11.25
C SER A 46 17.31 -51.62 10.87
N THR A 47 16.87 -52.06 9.69
CA THR A 47 15.51 -51.90 9.17
C THR A 47 14.54 -52.94 9.76
N LYS A 48 13.30 -52.55 10.04
CA LYS A 48 12.13 -53.44 9.92
C LYS A 48 10.94 -52.66 9.36
N VAL A 49 10.49 -53.10 8.20
CA VAL A 49 9.28 -52.70 7.48
C VAL A 49 8.14 -53.58 7.97
N ILE A 50 6.99 -53.00 8.32
CA ILE A 50 5.69 -53.70 8.38
C ILE A 50 4.61 -52.71 7.88
N GLN A 51 3.97 -53.02 6.76
CA GLN A 51 2.66 -52.47 6.38
C GLN A 51 1.56 -53.22 7.15
N PRO A 52 0.40 -52.59 7.36
CA PRO A 52 -0.84 -53.34 7.13
C PRO A 52 -1.95 -52.56 6.41
N GLN A 53 -2.81 -53.31 5.73
CA GLN A 53 -4.06 -52.91 5.11
C GLN A 53 -5.28 -53.20 6.02
N VAL A 54 -6.24 -52.25 6.00
CA VAL A 54 -7.74 -52.38 6.00
C VAL A 54 -8.53 -52.65 7.31
N ASN A 55 -9.59 -51.81 7.45
CA ASN A 55 -10.81 -51.83 8.29
C ASN A 55 -10.65 -51.66 9.81
N SER A 56 -11.39 -50.81 10.53
CA SER A 56 -12.84 -50.54 10.53
C SER A 56 -13.14 -49.30 11.40
N GLN A 57 -14.39 -48.82 11.34
CA GLN A 57 -14.97 -47.70 12.08
C GLN A 57 -14.68 -47.73 13.59
N GLU A 58 -14.49 -46.56 14.22
CA GLU A 58 -15.26 -46.14 15.41
C GLU A 58 -14.92 -44.71 15.84
N ASP A 59 -15.97 -44.03 16.31
CA ASP A 59 -16.05 -42.73 16.96
C ASP A 59 -14.91 -42.47 17.97
N ASN A 60 -14.47 -41.21 18.08
CA ASN A 60 -13.99 -40.66 19.36
C ASN A 60 -13.90 -39.13 19.31
N THR A 61 -14.91 -38.49 19.89
CA THR A 61 -14.82 -37.17 20.52
C THR A 61 -13.78 -37.22 21.64
N ILE A 62 -12.82 -36.29 21.64
CA ILE A 62 -11.92 -36.07 22.78
C ILE A 62 -12.06 -34.60 23.20
N GLU A 63 -12.70 -34.40 24.35
CA GLU A 63 -12.64 -33.17 25.15
C GLU A 63 -11.25 -33.08 25.80
N GLU A 64 -10.52 -31.99 25.54
CA GLU A 64 -9.31 -31.66 26.30
C GLU A 64 -9.66 -30.88 27.57
N VAL A 65 -9.45 -31.55 28.71
CA VAL A 65 -9.45 -30.94 30.05
C VAL A 65 -8.13 -30.17 30.22
N ASN A 66 -8.21 -28.83 30.23
CA ASN A 66 -7.09 -27.96 30.61
C ASN A 66 -7.13 -27.65 32.11
N THR A 67 -6.19 -28.21 32.85
CA THR A 67 -5.83 -27.75 34.20
C THR A 67 -4.54 -26.92 34.13
N ALA A 68 -4.66 -25.61 34.35
CA ALA A 68 -3.52 -24.77 34.72
C ALA A 68 -3.97 -23.54 35.51
N THR A 69 -3.73 -23.57 36.82
CA THR A 69 -3.68 -22.40 37.70
C THR A 69 -2.34 -21.70 37.54
N SER A 70 -2.33 -20.50 36.95
CA SER A 70 -1.45 -19.40 37.39
C SER A 70 -2.02 -18.07 36.88
N ALA A 71 -2.27 -17.15 37.81
CA ALA A 71 -2.74 -15.81 37.50
C ALA A 71 -1.57 -14.97 36.99
N GLN A 72 -1.35 -14.98 35.67
CA GLN A 72 -0.70 -13.86 35.00
C GLN A 72 -1.79 -12.82 34.73
N ILE A 73 -1.59 -11.58 35.19
CA ILE A 73 -2.36 -10.43 34.74
C ILE A 73 -1.94 -10.19 33.29
N GLY A 74 -2.53 -10.96 32.37
CA GLY A 74 -2.34 -10.82 30.94
C GLY A 74 -3.07 -9.57 30.47
N SER A 75 -2.41 -8.74 29.67
CA SER A 75 -3.10 -7.78 28.82
C SER A 75 -4.22 -8.51 28.08
N PRO A 76 -5.44 -7.94 27.97
CA PRO A 76 -6.52 -8.61 27.26
C PRO A 76 -6.07 -8.94 25.83
N THR A 77 -6.00 -10.23 25.51
CA THR A 77 -5.78 -10.67 24.13
C THR A 77 -7.08 -10.44 23.38
N PHE A 78 -7.15 -9.33 22.65
CA PHE A 78 -8.26 -9.10 21.73
C PHE A 78 -8.15 -10.09 20.58
N ILE A 79 -9.15 -10.95 20.43
CA ILE A 79 -9.26 -11.85 19.30
C ILE A 79 -10.11 -11.16 18.25
N ARG A 80 -9.66 -11.15 16.98
CA ARG A 80 -10.50 -10.74 15.85
C ARG A 80 -11.62 -11.75 15.68
N VAL A 81 -12.79 -11.45 16.26
CA VAL A 81 -14.00 -12.24 16.08
C VAL A 81 -14.90 -11.51 15.10
N GLU A 82 -14.78 -11.88 13.83
CA GLU A 82 -15.76 -11.52 12.82
C GLU A 82 -16.81 -12.63 12.69
N PRO A 83 -18.07 -12.31 12.34
CA PRO A 83 -19.07 -13.34 12.09
C PRO A 83 -18.64 -14.29 10.98
N VAL A 84 -18.86 -15.60 11.16
CA VAL A 84 -18.67 -16.59 10.10
C VAL A 84 -19.53 -16.21 8.91
N ARG A 85 -18.90 -16.03 7.74
CA ARG A 85 -19.55 -15.47 6.56
C ARG A 85 -19.44 -16.40 5.36
N LYS A 86 -20.59 -16.68 4.74
CA LYS A 86 -20.66 -17.31 3.42
C LYS A 86 -20.58 -16.20 2.37
N TYR A 87 -19.53 -16.21 1.56
CA TYR A 87 -19.33 -15.21 0.50
C TYR A 87 -20.20 -15.54 -0.71
N ASN A 88 -20.91 -14.54 -1.24
CA ASN A 88 -21.62 -14.64 -2.50
C ASN A 88 -20.80 -14.05 -3.66
N TYR A 89 -20.12 -14.90 -4.44
CA TYR A 89 -19.25 -14.44 -5.53
C TYR A 89 -19.97 -13.72 -6.68
N ASP A 90 -21.30 -13.74 -6.73
CA ASP A 90 -22.08 -12.95 -7.69
C ASP A 90 -22.33 -11.49 -7.20
N SER A 91 -21.79 -11.10 -6.05
CA SER A 91 -21.98 -9.79 -5.40
C SER A 91 -20.65 -9.12 -5.03
N SER A 92 -20.70 -7.98 -4.31
CA SER A 92 -19.53 -7.32 -3.72
C SER A 92 -18.62 -8.23 -2.89
N ASP A 93 -19.14 -9.35 -2.39
CA ASP A 93 -18.36 -10.33 -1.62
C ASP A 93 -17.17 -10.90 -2.38
N LEU A 94 -17.23 -10.97 -3.70
CA LEU A 94 -16.10 -11.38 -4.53
C LEU A 94 -14.89 -10.45 -4.33
N VAL A 95 -15.10 -9.15 -4.53
CA VAL A 95 -14.03 -8.15 -4.40
C VAL A 95 -13.63 -7.91 -2.95
N VAL A 96 -14.57 -8.04 -2.01
CA VAL A 96 -14.27 -8.07 -0.57
C VAL A 96 -13.31 -9.20 -0.25
N LYS A 97 -13.55 -10.41 -0.76
CA LYS A 97 -12.72 -11.58 -0.46
C LYS A 97 -11.31 -11.43 -1.02
N TRP A 98 -11.19 -10.87 -2.22
CA TRP A 98 -9.90 -10.51 -2.79
C TRP A 98 -9.15 -9.46 -1.95
N HIS A 99 -9.83 -8.42 -1.48
CA HIS A 99 -9.18 -7.37 -0.68
C HIS A 99 -8.70 -7.86 0.68
N GLU A 100 -9.44 -8.77 1.35
CA GLU A 100 -8.95 -9.41 2.58
C GLU A 100 -7.56 -10.04 2.38
N LEU A 101 -7.36 -10.73 1.25
CA LEU A 101 -6.07 -11.33 0.92
C LEU A 101 -5.03 -10.29 0.44
N ILE A 102 -5.45 -9.27 -0.29
CA ILE A 102 -4.54 -8.17 -0.71
C ILE A 102 -3.99 -7.44 0.52
N PHE A 103 -4.78 -7.26 1.57
CA PHE A 103 -4.31 -6.66 2.82
C PHE A 103 -3.21 -7.51 3.48
N ASP A 104 -3.41 -8.83 3.55
CA ASP A 104 -2.37 -9.75 4.01
C ASP A 104 -1.11 -9.64 3.16
N LEU A 105 -1.25 -9.58 1.82
CA LEU A 105 -0.10 -9.43 0.92
C LEU A 105 0.65 -8.12 1.16
N VAL A 106 -0.05 -6.99 1.34
CA VAL A 106 0.58 -5.70 1.62
C VAL A 106 1.37 -5.75 2.93
N GLU A 107 0.79 -6.34 3.98
CA GLU A 107 1.45 -6.47 5.27
C GLU A 107 2.71 -7.35 5.19
N GLN A 108 2.63 -8.42 4.41
CA GLN A 108 3.61 -9.52 4.45
C GLN A 108 4.69 -9.39 3.37
N THR A 109 4.59 -8.37 2.51
CA THR A 109 5.53 -8.17 1.40
C THR A 109 6.49 -7.03 1.69
N VAL A 110 7.79 -7.34 1.70
CA VAL A 110 8.82 -6.32 1.86
C VAL A 110 8.78 -5.35 0.67
N GLY A 111 8.97 -4.06 0.96
CA GLY A 111 8.97 -3.00 -0.05
C GLY A 111 7.60 -2.35 -0.29
N TYR A 112 6.53 -2.89 0.30
CA TYR A 112 5.16 -2.39 0.19
C TYR A 112 4.87 -1.26 1.19
N SER A 113 5.60 -0.17 0.99
CA SER A 113 5.36 1.10 1.69
C SER A 113 3.96 1.65 1.41
N PRO A 114 3.48 2.67 2.15
CA PRO A 114 2.17 3.26 1.91
C PRO A 114 1.98 3.69 0.44
N ASN A 115 3.04 4.27 -0.15
CA ASN A 115 3.09 4.69 -1.54
C ASN A 115 2.86 3.53 -2.53
N VAL A 116 3.62 2.45 -2.37
CA VAL A 116 3.55 1.27 -3.24
C VAL A 116 2.18 0.58 -3.09
N SER A 117 1.69 0.48 -1.86
CA SER A 117 0.39 -0.14 -1.55
C SER A 117 -0.77 0.62 -2.17
N ALA A 118 -0.80 1.96 -2.05
CA ALA A 118 -1.81 2.80 -2.70
C ALA A 118 -1.81 2.60 -4.23
N ARG A 119 -0.62 2.62 -4.84
CA ARG A 119 -0.43 2.41 -6.28
C ARG A 119 -0.96 1.04 -6.73
N ASN A 120 -0.55 -0.03 -6.06
CA ASN A 120 -0.86 -1.38 -6.50
C ASN A 120 -2.37 -1.67 -6.39
N MET A 121 -3.00 -1.26 -5.29
CA MET A 121 -4.46 -1.40 -5.16
C MET A 121 -5.22 -0.58 -6.21
N ALA A 122 -4.73 0.60 -6.59
CA ALA A 122 -5.37 1.42 -7.64
C ALA A 122 -5.40 0.70 -9.00
N TYR A 123 -4.28 0.11 -9.42
CA TYR A 123 -4.23 -0.62 -10.69
C TYR A 123 -5.01 -1.94 -10.64
N ILE A 124 -5.00 -2.66 -9.52
CA ILE A 124 -5.82 -3.87 -9.34
C ILE A 124 -7.31 -3.54 -9.51
N ASN A 125 -7.78 -2.48 -8.86
CA ASN A 125 -9.18 -2.09 -8.89
C ASN A 125 -9.60 -1.42 -10.20
N LEU A 126 -8.68 -0.73 -10.88
CA LEU A 126 -8.91 -0.29 -12.26
C LEU A 126 -9.12 -1.48 -13.20
N ALA A 127 -8.29 -2.53 -13.09
CA ALA A 127 -8.48 -3.73 -13.90
C ALA A 127 -9.79 -4.46 -13.57
N ALA A 128 -10.14 -4.55 -12.28
CA ALA A 128 -11.41 -5.12 -11.84
C ALA A 128 -12.62 -4.36 -12.42
N TYR A 129 -12.59 -3.03 -12.40
CA TYR A 129 -13.64 -2.19 -12.97
C TYR A 129 -13.73 -2.35 -14.50
N GLU A 130 -12.62 -2.24 -15.22
CA GLU A 130 -12.63 -2.39 -16.69
C GLU A 130 -13.07 -3.79 -17.14
N ALA A 131 -12.79 -4.83 -16.33
CA ALA A 131 -13.16 -6.21 -16.64
C ALA A 131 -14.66 -6.49 -16.50
N ILE A 132 -15.40 -5.67 -15.74
CA ILE A 132 -16.84 -5.89 -15.54
C ILE A 132 -17.69 -5.32 -16.68
N LEU A 133 -17.18 -4.32 -17.40
CA LEU A 133 -17.94 -3.48 -18.32
C LEU A 133 -18.76 -4.20 -19.39
N PRO A 134 -18.33 -5.34 -19.98
CA PRO A 134 -19.17 -6.04 -20.97
C PRO A 134 -20.55 -6.44 -20.44
N ALA A 135 -20.68 -6.70 -19.13
CA ALA A 135 -21.96 -7.05 -18.51
C ALA A 135 -22.81 -5.82 -18.12
N TYR A 136 -22.24 -4.60 -18.19
CA TYR A 136 -22.86 -3.36 -17.73
C TYR A 136 -22.72 -2.27 -18.81
N PRO A 137 -23.50 -2.34 -19.91
CA PRO A 137 -23.36 -1.45 -21.06
C PRO A 137 -23.67 0.03 -20.76
N ASP A 138 -24.35 0.32 -19.66
CA ASP A 138 -24.61 1.68 -19.18
C ASP A 138 -23.44 2.27 -18.38
N ASN A 139 -22.40 1.48 -18.09
CA ASN A 139 -21.19 1.94 -17.43
C ASN A 139 -20.14 2.38 -18.47
N PHE A 140 -19.40 3.45 -18.15
CA PHE A 140 -18.34 3.97 -19.01
C PHE A 140 -16.97 3.45 -18.62
N SER A 141 -16.15 3.16 -19.63
CA SER A 141 -14.72 2.92 -19.43
C SER A 141 -14.05 4.20 -18.91
N LEU A 142 -13.05 4.03 -18.04
CA LEU A 142 -12.18 5.10 -17.60
C LEU A 142 -11.06 5.39 -18.59
N ALA A 143 -10.91 4.57 -19.65
CA ALA A 143 -10.06 4.92 -20.77
C ALA A 143 -10.54 6.21 -21.45
N GLY A 144 -9.61 7.12 -21.74
CA GLY A 144 -9.91 8.47 -22.21
C GLY A 144 -10.25 9.48 -21.09
N GLN A 145 -10.60 9.02 -19.89
CA GLN A 145 -10.76 9.87 -18.71
C GLN A 145 -9.46 9.94 -17.90
N LEU A 146 -8.75 8.82 -17.76
CA LEU A 146 -7.47 8.72 -17.04
C LEU A 146 -6.29 9.12 -17.94
N GLN A 147 -5.31 9.80 -17.35
CA GLN A 147 -4.15 10.33 -18.05
C GLN A 147 -3.35 9.23 -18.76
N GLY A 148 -3.38 9.23 -20.09
CA GLY A 148 -2.61 8.28 -20.90
C GLY A 148 -3.18 6.86 -20.96
N LEU A 149 -4.39 6.62 -20.44
CA LEU A 149 -5.08 5.35 -20.60
C LEU A 149 -5.92 5.38 -21.88
N THR A 150 -5.47 4.64 -22.90
CA THR A 150 -6.21 4.45 -24.15
C THR A 150 -6.64 2.99 -24.28
N LYS A 151 -7.92 2.75 -24.58
CA LYS A 151 -8.46 1.40 -24.78
C LYS A 151 -8.10 0.89 -26.17
N PRO A 152 -7.40 -0.25 -26.30
CA PRO A 152 -7.15 -0.91 -27.57
C PRO A 152 -8.45 -1.48 -28.17
N ASP A 153 -8.59 -1.39 -29.49
CA ASP A 153 -9.73 -1.99 -30.22
C ASP A 153 -9.81 -3.53 -30.03
N SER A 154 -8.69 -4.18 -29.75
CA SER A 154 -8.64 -5.62 -29.48
C SER A 154 -9.32 -6.06 -28.18
N LEU A 155 -9.73 -5.11 -27.32
CA LEU A 155 -10.39 -5.36 -26.04
C LEU A 155 -11.92 -5.19 -26.07
N PHE A 156 -12.52 -4.95 -27.25
CA PHE A 156 -13.96 -5.08 -27.41
C PHE A 156 -14.36 -6.56 -27.28
N ALA A 157 -15.28 -6.84 -26.36
CA ALA A 157 -15.91 -8.14 -26.23
C ALA A 157 -17.42 -7.96 -26.26
N ASP A 158 -18.11 -8.85 -26.97
CA ASP A 158 -19.55 -9.03 -26.80
C ASP A 158 -19.82 -9.74 -25.47
N ASN A 159 -21.03 -9.55 -24.94
CA ASN A 159 -21.45 -10.14 -23.66
C ASN A 159 -22.03 -11.56 -23.81
N THR A 160 -21.95 -12.15 -25.01
CA THR A 160 -22.39 -13.53 -25.27
C THR A 160 -21.48 -14.51 -24.52
N ASN A 161 -22.01 -15.56 -23.91
CA ASN A 161 -21.22 -16.57 -23.18
C ASN A 161 -20.19 -15.95 -22.21
N PHE A 162 -20.59 -14.90 -21.47
CA PHE A 162 -19.71 -14.13 -20.58
C PHE A 162 -20.22 -14.13 -19.14
N ASN A 163 -19.32 -14.30 -18.17
CA ASN A 163 -19.60 -14.19 -16.75
C ASN A 163 -18.73 -13.09 -16.12
N ALA A 164 -19.37 -12.00 -15.71
CA ALA A 164 -18.69 -10.82 -15.17
C ALA A 164 -17.92 -11.11 -13.87
N PRO A 165 -18.48 -11.81 -12.86
CA PRO A 165 -17.75 -12.18 -11.66
C PRO A 165 -16.43 -12.91 -11.94
N LEU A 166 -16.45 -13.90 -12.84
CA LEU A 166 -15.26 -14.65 -13.20
C LEU A 166 -14.23 -13.79 -13.93
N ALA A 167 -14.66 -12.92 -14.84
CA ALA A 167 -13.78 -11.98 -15.53
C ALA A 167 -13.12 -10.99 -14.55
N VAL A 168 -13.88 -10.44 -13.61
CA VAL A 168 -13.37 -9.56 -12.53
C VAL A 168 -12.35 -10.30 -11.68
N SER A 169 -12.69 -11.52 -11.23
CA SER A 169 -11.78 -12.33 -10.41
C SER A 169 -10.49 -12.66 -11.14
N SER A 170 -10.58 -13.03 -12.42
CA SER A 170 -9.40 -13.32 -13.25
C SER A 170 -8.53 -12.07 -13.44
N ALA A 171 -9.14 -10.89 -13.61
CA ALA A 171 -8.39 -9.64 -13.73
C ALA A 171 -7.65 -9.29 -12.43
N ILE A 172 -8.31 -9.41 -11.28
CA ILE A 172 -7.69 -9.18 -9.96
C ILE A 172 -6.54 -10.16 -9.74
N PHE A 173 -6.77 -11.46 -9.95
CA PHE A 173 -5.75 -12.50 -9.82
C PHE A 173 -4.51 -12.18 -10.66
N THR A 174 -4.69 -11.89 -11.95
CA THR A 174 -3.57 -11.58 -12.86
C THR A 174 -2.82 -10.31 -12.43
N MET A 175 -3.52 -9.28 -11.93
CA MET A 175 -2.87 -8.07 -11.43
C MET A 175 -2.09 -8.34 -10.13
N VAL A 176 -2.66 -9.12 -9.21
CA VAL A 176 -2.01 -9.51 -7.96
C VAL A 176 -0.74 -10.29 -8.26
N ASP A 177 -0.82 -11.32 -9.09
CA ASP A 177 0.32 -12.16 -9.50
C ASP A 177 1.49 -11.34 -10.08
N LYS A 178 1.17 -10.30 -10.87
CA LYS A 178 2.18 -9.44 -11.49
C LYS A 178 2.75 -8.37 -10.58
N LEU A 179 1.94 -7.78 -9.71
CA LEU A 179 2.37 -6.67 -8.86
C LEU A 179 3.09 -7.19 -7.61
N PHE A 180 2.62 -8.30 -7.03
CA PHE A 180 3.15 -8.92 -5.80
C PHE A 180 4.29 -9.92 -6.05
N ILE A 181 5.13 -9.66 -7.06
CA ILE A 181 6.24 -10.55 -7.45
C ILE A 181 7.27 -10.81 -6.33
N SER A 182 7.39 -9.89 -5.36
CA SER A 182 8.29 -10.02 -4.21
C SER A 182 7.63 -10.63 -2.97
N SER A 183 6.36 -11.03 -3.05
CA SER A 183 5.66 -11.63 -1.92
C SER A 183 6.23 -13.01 -1.58
N PRO A 184 6.30 -13.38 -0.29
CA PRO A 184 6.70 -14.72 0.09
C PRO A 184 5.78 -15.77 -0.53
N TYR A 185 6.35 -16.86 -1.00
CA TYR A 185 5.64 -17.91 -1.74
C TYR A 185 4.41 -18.44 -0.97
N ILE A 186 4.50 -18.61 0.36
CA ILE A 186 3.38 -19.06 1.20
C ILE A 186 2.14 -18.15 1.13
N TRP A 187 2.32 -16.85 0.88
CA TRP A 187 1.20 -15.92 0.69
C TRP A 187 0.67 -15.98 -0.74
N MET A 188 1.54 -16.21 -1.74
CA MET A 188 1.12 -16.45 -3.12
C MET A 188 0.36 -17.78 -3.27
N GLU A 189 0.66 -18.81 -2.48
CA GLU A 189 -0.15 -20.04 -2.45
C GLU A 189 -1.61 -19.77 -2.07
N LYS A 190 -1.85 -18.83 -1.14
CA LYS A 190 -3.21 -18.40 -0.79
C LYS A 190 -3.90 -17.66 -1.94
N VAL A 191 -3.16 -16.92 -2.75
CA VAL A 191 -3.66 -16.24 -3.96
C VAL A 191 -4.10 -17.26 -4.99
N TYR A 192 -3.25 -18.25 -5.29
CA TYR A 192 -3.59 -19.33 -6.20
C TYR A 192 -4.77 -20.16 -5.69
N ALA A 193 -4.79 -20.52 -4.40
CA ALA A 193 -5.87 -21.29 -3.80
C ALA A 193 -7.23 -20.53 -3.82
N LEU A 194 -7.23 -19.22 -3.58
CA LEU A 194 -8.44 -18.40 -3.71
C LEU A 194 -8.92 -18.35 -5.16
N ASN A 195 -7.99 -18.15 -6.10
CA ASN A 195 -8.32 -18.18 -7.52
C ASN A 195 -8.93 -19.52 -7.92
N ASP A 196 -8.32 -20.65 -7.53
CA ASP A 196 -8.81 -22.00 -7.84
C ASP A 196 -10.21 -22.23 -7.24
N THR A 197 -10.42 -21.83 -5.98
CA THR A 197 -11.73 -21.90 -5.30
C THR A 197 -12.83 -21.17 -6.07
N ILE A 198 -12.54 -19.96 -6.57
CA ILE A 198 -13.50 -19.16 -7.33
C ILE A 198 -13.75 -19.78 -8.71
N ASN A 199 -12.70 -20.28 -9.37
CA ASN A 199 -12.83 -20.96 -10.66
C ASN A 199 -13.68 -22.22 -10.56
N ASP A 200 -13.45 -23.07 -9.55
CA ASP A 200 -14.21 -24.29 -9.32
C ASP A 200 -15.69 -23.98 -9.01
N HIS A 201 -15.95 -22.92 -8.25
CA HIS A 201 -17.31 -22.44 -7.99
C HIS A 201 -18.07 -22.11 -9.27
N PHE A 202 -17.42 -21.43 -10.22
CA PHE A 202 -18.05 -21.08 -11.49
C PHE A 202 -18.04 -22.22 -12.51
N ALA A 203 -17.06 -23.13 -12.48
CA ALA A 203 -17.01 -24.32 -13.33
C ALA A 203 -18.18 -25.27 -13.09
N GLN A 204 -18.73 -25.31 -11.86
CA GLN A 204 -19.95 -26.06 -11.54
C GLN A 204 -21.23 -25.43 -12.12
N LYS A 205 -21.20 -24.14 -12.48
CA LYS A 205 -22.37 -23.36 -12.91
C LYS A 205 -22.38 -23.03 -14.41
N LEU A 206 -21.21 -22.99 -15.05
CA LEU A 206 -21.01 -22.44 -16.38
C LEU A 206 -20.55 -23.50 -17.38
N THR A 207 -20.79 -23.26 -18.67
CA THR A 207 -20.21 -24.10 -19.74
C THR A 207 -18.69 -23.89 -19.81
N PRO A 208 -17.89 -24.90 -20.24
CA PRO A 208 -16.45 -24.74 -20.42
C PRO A 208 -16.07 -23.56 -21.34
N GLU A 209 -16.88 -23.29 -22.36
CA GLU A 209 -16.70 -22.15 -23.26
C GLU A 209 -16.86 -20.81 -22.52
N THR A 210 -17.95 -20.65 -21.75
CA THR A 210 -18.22 -19.42 -20.97
C THR A 210 -17.12 -19.19 -19.93
N LEU A 211 -16.71 -20.26 -19.25
CA LEU A 211 -15.65 -20.24 -18.24
C LEU A 211 -14.34 -19.70 -18.83
N GLU A 212 -13.89 -20.32 -19.93
CA GLU A 212 -12.62 -19.98 -20.58
C GLU A 212 -12.66 -18.60 -21.23
N LYS A 213 -13.77 -18.22 -21.88
CA LYS A 213 -13.95 -16.89 -22.46
C LYS A 213 -13.84 -15.79 -21.38
N SER A 214 -14.51 -15.99 -20.24
CA SER A 214 -14.54 -15.00 -19.15
C SER A 214 -13.17 -14.85 -18.48
N ARG A 215 -12.47 -15.96 -18.20
CA ARG A 215 -11.09 -15.94 -17.68
C ARG A 215 -10.13 -15.21 -18.62
N LYS A 216 -10.08 -15.62 -19.88
CA LYS A 216 -9.21 -15.00 -20.89
C LYS A 216 -9.50 -13.53 -21.08
N TYR A 217 -10.77 -13.12 -20.99
CA TYR A 217 -11.12 -11.71 -21.05
C TYR A 217 -10.56 -10.93 -19.85
N GLY A 218 -10.79 -11.41 -18.63
CA GLY A 218 -10.24 -10.80 -17.42
C GLY A 218 -8.71 -10.68 -17.45
N GLU A 219 -8.02 -11.74 -17.88
CA GLU A 219 -6.57 -11.75 -18.06
C GLU A 219 -6.09 -10.72 -19.10
N LYS A 220 -6.80 -10.59 -20.23
CA LYS A 220 -6.49 -9.57 -21.26
C LYS A 220 -6.61 -8.15 -20.72
N ILE A 221 -7.68 -7.86 -19.96
CA ILE A 221 -7.87 -6.55 -19.32
C ILE A 221 -6.76 -6.28 -18.30
N ALA A 222 -6.45 -7.23 -17.43
CA ALA A 222 -5.35 -7.10 -16.48
C ALA A 222 -4.00 -6.87 -17.16
N ASN A 223 -3.69 -7.61 -18.23
CA ASN A 223 -2.46 -7.39 -18.99
C ASN A 223 -2.38 -5.96 -19.57
N TRP A 224 -3.48 -5.44 -20.12
CA TRP A 224 -3.53 -4.06 -20.62
C TRP A 224 -3.29 -3.03 -19.52
N ILE A 225 -3.97 -3.16 -18.37
CA ILE A 225 -3.79 -2.26 -17.23
C ILE A 225 -2.39 -2.39 -16.62
N TYR A 226 -1.82 -3.59 -16.59
CA TYR A 226 -0.45 -3.81 -16.15
C TYR A 226 0.56 -3.08 -17.05
N GLN A 227 0.42 -3.16 -18.39
CA GLN A 227 1.27 -2.39 -19.31
C GLN A 227 1.15 -0.89 -19.07
N TYR A 228 -0.07 -0.39 -18.89
CA TYR A 228 -0.30 1.01 -18.52
C TYR A 228 0.38 1.38 -17.20
N SER A 229 0.35 0.49 -16.20
CA SER A 229 1.01 0.71 -14.91
C SER A 229 2.53 0.81 -15.02
N MET A 230 3.18 0.08 -15.93
CA MET A 230 4.64 0.09 -16.06
C MET A 230 5.20 1.45 -16.52
N THR A 231 4.34 2.31 -17.07
CA THR A 231 4.74 3.60 -17.64
C THR A 231 4.59 4.79 -16.70
N ASP A 232 4.12 4.56 -15.46
CA ASP A 232 3.79 5.66 -14.52
C ASP A 232 4.97 6.18 -13.69
N GLY A 233 6.13 5.53 -13.78
CA GLY A 233 7.33 5.85 -12.99
C GLY A 233 7.43 5.10 -11.65
N GLY A 234 6.35 4.49 -11.17
CA GLY A 234 6.26 3.80 -9.88
C GLY A 234 6.40 2.28 -9.94
N HIS A 235 6.59 1.67 -11.11
CA HIS A 235 6.53 0.22 -11.27
C HIS A 235 7.53 -0.58 -10.41
N ASN A 236 8.81 -0.17 -10.40
CA ASN A 236 9.88 -0.89 -9.71
C ASN A 236 10.26 -0.27 -8.35
N THR A 237 9.48 0.68 -7.84
CA THR A 237 9.86 1.42 -6.63
C THR A 237 9.81 0.58 -5.37
N PHE A 238 9.07 -0.55 -5.35
CA PHE A 238 9.08 -1.51 -4.25
C PHE A 238 10.48 -2.13 -4.02
N MET A 239 11.33 -2.16 -5.05
CA MET A 239 12.73 -2.61 -4.93
C MET A 239 13.65 -1.56 -4.31
N ARG A 240 13.21 -0.29 -4.27
CA ARG A 240 13.98 0.86 -3.79
C ARG A 240 13.08 1.79 -2.97
N THR A 241 12.58 1.25 -1.85
CA THR A 241 11.68 1.97 -0.95
C THR A 241 12.33 3.21 -0.34
N TYR A 242 13.61 3.09 -0.01
CA TYR A 242 14.39 4.16 0.58
C TYR A 242 15.58 4.52 -0.31
N ASP A 243 15.95 5.80 -0.35
CA ASP A 243 17.04 6.30 -1.20
C ASP A 243 18.13 7.02 -0.40
N MET A 244 19.16 6.27 -0.02
CA MET A 244 20.34 6.80 0.68
C MET A 244 21.14 7.83 -0.13
N ASN A 245 20.93 7.92 -1.44
CA ASN A 245 21.62 8.89 -2.29
C ASN A 245 20.86 10.21 -2.42
N TYR A 246 19.64 10.30 -1.87
CA TYR A 246 18.90 11.56 -1.86
C TYR A 246 19.59 12.58 -0.96
N LYS A 247 19.96 13.71 -1.57
CA LYS A 247 20.57 14.84 -0.86
C LYS A 247 19.47 15.65 -0.17
N ILE A 248 19.27 15.36 1.11
CA ILE A 248 18.37 16.15 1.95
C ILE A 248 18.90 17.61 2.01
N PRO A 249 18.07 18.62 1.72
CA PRO A 249 18.49 20.01 1.85
C PRO A 249 18.97 20.34 3.27
N VAL A 250 20.03 21.13 3.38
CA VAL A 250 20.59 21.54 4.66
C VAL A 250 20.13 22.96 4.98
N CYS A 251 19.20 23.08 5.93
CA CYS A 251 18.73 24.36 6.46
C CYS A 251 18.12 24.17 7.86
N THR A 252 17.88 25.26 8.60
CA THR A 252 17.35 25.20 9.97
C THR A 252 15.94 24.63 10.05
N SER A 253 15.13 24.83 9.02
CA SER A 253 13.76 24.32 8.91
C SER A 253 13.66 23.00 8.14
N CYS A 254 14.79 22.43 7.73
CA CYS A 254 14.81 21.28 6.84
C CYS A 254 14.66 19.98 7.62
N PHE A 255 14.02 19.01 6.97
CA PHE A 255 13.88 17.62 7.41
C PHE A 255 15.26 17.03 7.67
N GLU A 256 15.32 16.19 8.69
CA GLU A 256 16.44 15.31 8.95
C GLU A 256 15.92 13.95 9.41
N ILE A 257 16.71 12.90 9.16
CA ILE A 257 16.33 11.56 9.57
C ILE A 257 16.57 11.42 11.07
N ASN A 258 15.51 11.04 11.80
CA ASN A 258 15.64 10.65 13.20
C ASN A 258 16.30 9.26 13.28
N ARG A 259 17.61 9.24 13.52
CA ARG A 259 18.41 8.00 13.58
C ARG A 259 18.04 7.05 14.72
N VAL A 260 17.35 7.54 15.76
CA VAL A 260 16.82 6.67 16.82
C VAL A 260 15.65 5.81 16.30
N ALA A 261 14.88 6.35 15.35
CA ALA A 261 13.77 5.63 14.72
C ALA A 261 14.18 4.87 13.44
N ASP A 262 15.26 5.28 12.78
CA ASP A 262 15.82 4.66 11.57
C ASP A 262 17.00 3.73 11.90
N LEU A 263 16.72 2.66 12.67
CA LEU A 263 17.75 1.71 13.13
C LEU A 263 18.44 0.96 11.99
N GLU A 264 17.76 0.82 10.86
CA GLU A 264 18.26 0.14 9.66
C GLU A 264 19.03 1.09 8.72
N ASN A 265 19.14 2.38 9.06
CA ASN A 265 19.79 3.42 8.26
C ASN A 265 19.31 3.42 6.80
N THR A 266 17.99 3.40 6.65
CA THR A 266 17.31 3.15 5.38
C THR A 266 17.32 4.34 4.45
N GLY A 267 17.33 5.57 5.00
CA GLY A 267 17.29 6.81 4.21
C GLY A 267 15.87 7.34 4.00
N PRO A 268 15.69 8.42 3.21
CA PRO A 268 14.37 8.99 2.95
C PRO A 268 13.47 8.06 2.13
N LEU A 269 12.21 7.94 2.54
CA LEU A 269 11.22 7.09 1.88
C LEU A 269 10.64 7.73 0.61
N HIS A 270 10.98 7.15 -0.55
CA HIS A 270 10.53 7.55 -1.88
C HIS A 270 10.61 9.07 -2.20
N PRO A 271 11.79 9.71 -2.16
CA PRO A 271 11.94 11.14 -2.41
C PRO A 271 11.47 11.63 -3.79
N TYR A 272 11.36 10.74 -4.76
CA TYR A 272 10.93 11.06 -6.11
C TYR A 272 9.49 10.62 -6.41
N TRP A 273 8.72 10.17 -5.42
CA TRP A 273 7.35 9.67 -5.65
C TRP A 273 6.43 10.69 -6.32
N GLY A 274 6.63 11.98 -6.01
CA GLY A 274 5.89 13.08 -6.61
C GLY A 274 6.12 13.27 -8.12
N LYS A 275 7.06 12.53 -8.73
CA LYS A 275 7.30 12.52 -10.17
C LYS A 275 6.49 11.45 -10.92
N ASN A 276 5.82 10.56 -10.21
CA ASN A 276 4.98 9.54 -10.82
C ASN A 276 3.78 10.19 -11.54
N ARG A 277 3.27 9.52 -12.58
CA ARG A 277 2.06 9.93 -13.27
C ARG A 277 0.86 9.78 -12.35
N THR A 278 0.08 10.83 -12.17
CA THR A 278 -1.25 10.76 -11.53
C THR A 278 -2.29 10.19 -12.49
N PHE A 279 -3.30 9.52 -11.97
CA PHE A 279 -4.43 9.05 -12.76
C PHE A 279 -5.22 10.21 -13.35
N LEU A 280 -5.51 11.23 -12.55
CA LEU A 280 -6.17 12.44 -13.01
C LEU A 280 -5.15 13.51 -13.38
N LYS A 281 -5.33 14.14 -14.54
CA LYS A 281 -4.40 15.15 -15.07
C LYS A 281 -4.39 16.41 -14.18
N GLU A 282 -5.52 16.72 -13.58
CA GLU A 282 -5.74 17.83 -12.66
C GLU A 282 -4.82 17.73 -11.43
N ASN A 283 -4.45 16.51 -11.02
CA ASN A 283 -3.58 16.26 -9.88
C ASN A 283 -2.08 16.26 -10.23
N GLN A 284 -1.71 16.19 -11.52
CA GLN A 284 -0.32 15.93 -11.96
C GLN A 284 0.67 17.01 -11.51
N ASN A 285 0.20 18.26 -11.46
CA ASN A 285 1.01 19.39 -11.04
C ASN A 285 1.08 19.54 -9.52
N GLY A 286 0.43 18.66 -8.75
CA GLY A 286 0.25 18.78 -7.31
C GLY A 286 -0.93 19.66 -6.95
N VAL A 287 -1.13 19.88 -5.65
CA VAL A 287 -2.10 20.84 -5.13
C VAL A 287 -1.34 22.04 -4.54
N ASP A 288 -1.86 23.26 -4.73
CA ASP A 288 -1.22 24.49 -4.20
C ASP A 288 -1.47 24.61 -2.69
N ILE A 289 -0.80 23.75 -1.93
CA ILE A 289 -0.84 23.71 -0.47
C ILE A 289 0.57 23.93 0.06
N LYS A 290 0.70 24.96 0.89
CA LYS A 290 1.95 25.36 1.55
C LYS A 290 1.71 25.45 3.06
N PRO A 291 2.78 25.40 3.88
CA PRO A 291 2.68 25.70 5.30
C PRO A 291 2.04 27.07 5.51
N LYS A 292 1.03 27.17 6.36
CA LYS A 292 0.47 28.46 6.80
C LYS A 292 1.31 29.08 7.91
N VAL A 293 2.07 28.27 8.61
CA VAL A 293 2.92 28.69 9.72
C VAL A 293 4.38 28.66 9.28
N GLU A 294 4.96 29.85 9.09
CA GLU A 294 6.39 29.98 8.75
C GLU A 294 7.28 29.49 9.90
N PHE A 295 8.38 28.83 9.56
CA PHE A 295 9.36 28.36 10.54
C PHE A 295 9.94 29.52 11.35
N SER A 296 10.03 29.34 12.67
CA SER A 296 10.68 30.30 13.57
C SER A 296 11.13 29.59 14.84
N ILE A 297 12.26 30.03 15.41
CA ILE A 297 12.81 29.49 16.66
C ILE A 297 12.42 30.34 17.89
N TYR A 298 11.83 31.51 17.69
CA TYR A 298 11.57 32.44 18.78
C TYR A 298 10.35 32.01 19.60
N PRO A 299 10.41 32.00 20.95
CA PRO A 299 9.34 31.50 21.81
C PRO A 299 7.93 32.07 21.58
N ASN A 300 7.84 33.33 21.15
CA ASN A 300 6.56 34.00 20.91
C ASN A 300 5.99 33.77 19.49
N SER A 301 6.75 33.11 18.60
CA SER A 301 6.35 32.89 17.21
C SER A 301 5.18 31.89 17.09
N PRO A 302 4.37 31.99 16.03
CA PRO A 302 3.34 30.99 15.73
C PRO A 302 3.90 29.55 15.63
N PHE A 303 5.09 29.38 15.04
CA PHE A 303 5.74 28.08 14.91
C PHE A 303 6.11 27.47 16.26
N TYR A 304 6.73 28.25 17.14
CA TYR A 304 7.09 27.79 18.48
C TYR A 304 5.86 27.40 19.29
N LYS A 305 4.76 28.17 19.19
CA LYS A 305 3.48 27.82 19.84
C LYS A 305 2.90 26.51 19.31
N MET A 306 2.97 26.28 18.01
CA MET A 306 2.54 25.02 17.38
C MET A 306 3.40 23.83 17.80
N ALA A 307 4.71 24.00 17.96
CA ALA A 307 5.57 22.97 18.53
C ALA A 307 5.31 22.74 20.02
N LEU A 308 5.02 23.79 20.77
CA LEU A 308 4.66 23.72 22.18
C LEU A 308 3.31 23.03 22.41
N GLU A 309 2.37 23.13 21.46
CA GLU A 309 1.13 22.34 21.45
C GLU A 309 1.46 20.83 21.45
N VAL A 310 2.31 20.38 20.52
CA VAL A 310 2.75 18.97 20.44
C VAL A 310 3.42 18.53 21.74
N TYR A 311 4.35 19.35 22.26
CA TYR A 311 5.05 19.08 23.52
C TYR A 311 4.11 19.00 24.73
N ASN A 312 3.12 19.88 24.83
CA ASN A 312 2.19 19.88 25.95
C ASN A 312 1.22 18.71 25.86
N ILE A 313 0.70 18.40 24.67
CA ILE A 313 -0.17 17.24 24.44
C ILE A 313 0.56 15.95 24.81
N SER A 314 1.86 15.82 24.48
CA SER A 314 2.61 14.60 24.76
C SER A 314 2.66 14.26 26.26
N LYS A 315 2.53 15.25 27.16
CA LYS A 315 2.49 15.02 28.62
C LYS A 315 1.23 14.27 29.05
N GLU A 316 0.19 14.25 28.22
CA GLU A 316 -1.06 13.52 28.45
C GLU A 316 -1.08 12.17 27.73
N VAL A 317 -0.12 11.91 26.83
CA VAL A 317 0.02 10.67 26.08
C VAL A 317 0.83 9.67 26.91
N LYS A 318 0.18 9.13 27.93
CA LYS A 318 0.76 8.18 28.89
C LYS A 318 0.34 6.73 28.57
N PRO A 319 1.03 5.72 29.10
CA PRO A 319 0.55 4.33 29.05
C PRO A 319 -0.93 4.26 29.46
N ASN A 320 -1.72 3.51 28.68
CA ASN A 320 -3.18 3.33 28.84
C ASN A 320 -4.07 4.57 28.59
N SER A 321 -3.51 5.74 28.26
CA SER A 321 -4.31 6.94 27.93
C SER A 321 -5.08 6.75 26.61
N GLU A 322 -6.26 7.38 26.49
CA GLU A 322 -7.05 7.39 25.26
C GLU A 322 -6.25 7.97 24.09
N LYS A 323 -5.48 9.04 24.32
CA LYS A 323 -4.64 9.67 23.27
C LYS A 323 -3.58 8.71 22.74
N LEU A 324 -2.95 7.89 23.59
CA LEU A 324 -2.00 6.87 23.16
C LEU A 324 -2.70 5.74 22.38
N GLN A 325 -3.88 5.31 22.83
CA GLN A 325 -4.68 4.32 22.10
C GLN A 325 -5.06 4.83 20.70
N ILE A 326 -5.51 6.08 20.58
CA ILE A 326 -5.81 6.72 19.30
C ILE A 326 -4.56 6.83 18.42
N ALA A 327 -3.41 7.23 18.98
CA ALA A 327 -2.15 7.32 18.25
C ALA A 327 -1.73 5.95 17.67
N ASN A 328 -1.77 4.89 18.49
CA ASN A 328 -1.41 3.53 18.08
C ASN A 328 -2.42 2.94 17.09
N PHE A 329 -3.72 3.23 17.24
CA PHE A 329 -4.76 2.76 16.32
C PHE A 329 -4.49 3.26 14.90
N TRP A 330 -4.09 4.52 14.75
CA TRP A 330 -3.86 5.12 13.44
C TRP A 330 -2.39 5.10 13.00
N ASP A 331 -1.47 4.43 13.71
CA ASP A 331 -0.03 4.50 13.39
C ASP A 331 0.28 3.93 12.00
N ASP A 332 -0.38 2.82 11.64
CA ASP A 332 -0.32 2.16 10.33
C ASP A 332 1.12 1.86 9.85
N ALA A 333 1.97 1.41 10.78
CA ALA A 333 3.35 1.02 10.49
C ALA A 333 3.41 -0.02 9.36
N SER A 334 4.25 0.26 8.35
CA SER A 334 4.46 -0.64 7.20
C SER A 334 5.14 -1.93 7.65
N SER A 335 4.87 -3.05 6.97
CA SER A 335 5.37 -4.39 7.31
C SER A 335 4.87 -4.99 8.64
N PHE A 336 4.08 -4.23 9.41
CA PHE A 336 3.31 -4.74 10.55
C PHE A 336 1.79 -4.64 10.31
N THR A 337 1.39 -3.80 9.35
CA THR A 337 0.00 -3.56 8.98
C THR A 337 -0.07 -3.36 7.47
N TYR A 338 -1.27 -3.37 6.91
CA TYR A 338 -1.50 -3.03 5.49
C TYR A 338 -1.36 -1.53 5.15
N SER A 339 -0.69 -0.74 6.01
CA SER A 339 -0.41 0.70 5.87
C SER A 339 -1.66 1.59 5.79
N ALA A 340 -1.45 2.91 5.87
CA ALA A 340 -2.53 3.90 5.87
C ALA A 340 -3.52 3.78 4.68
N PRO A 341 -3.08 3.63 3.41
CA PRO A 341 -4.02 3.44 2.31
C PRO A 341 -4.76 2.11 2.38
N GLY A 342 -4.12 1.03 2.84
CA GLY A 342 -4.79 -0.26 3.05
C GLY A 342 -5.87 -0.14 4.12
N HIS A 343 -5.65 0.68 5.16
CA HIS A 343 -6.64 0.97 6.19
C HIS A 343 -7.86 1.72 5.65
N SER A 344 -7.66 2.70 4.79
CA SER A 344 -8.79 3.35 4.10
C SER A 344 -9.59 2.38 3.22
N VAL A 345 -8.91 1.47 2.53
CA VAL A 345 -9.58 0.44 1.70
C VAL A 345 -10.24 -0.62 2.58
N SER A 346 -9.67 -0.96 3.74
CA SER A 346 -10.26 -1.91 4.68
C SER A 346 -11.54 -1.38 5.30
N ILE A 347 -11.67 -0.08 5.50
CA ILE A 347 -12.92 0.56 5.93
C ILE A 347 -14.03 0.32 4.88
N LEU A 348 -13.77 0.57 3.59
CA LEU A 348 -14.73 0.24 2.52
C LEU A 348 -15.07 -1.26 2.51
N THR A 349 -14.07 -2.13 2.64
CA THR A 349 -14.28 -3.58 2.72
C THR A 349 -15.20 -3.96 3.88
N GLN A 350 -15.02 -3.36 5.05
CA GLN A 350 -15.86 -3.62 6.22
C GLN A 350 -17.30 -3.12 6.02
N VAL A 351 -17.48 -1.95 5.40
CA VAL A 351 -18.81 -1.43 5.03
C VAL A 351 -19.52 -2.36 4.06
N LEU A 352 -18.83 -2.84 3.01
CA LEU A 352 -19.39 -3.79 2.04
C LEU A 352 -19.65 -5.18 2.64
N LYS A 353 -18.91 -5.58 3.68
CA LYS A 353 -19.20 -6.81 4.44
C LYS A 353 -20.51 -6.71 5.22
N GLN A 354 -20.77 -5.55 5.82
CA GLN A 354 -21.99 -5.29 6.57
C GLN A 354 -23.19 -5.08 5.65
N ASN A 355 -22.98 -4.38 4.52
CA ASN A 355 -24.01 -4.02 3.57
C ASN A 355 -23.58 -4.38 2.14
N PRO A 356 -23.75 -5.65 1.72
CA PRO A 356 -23.37 -6.09 0.38
C PRO A 356 -24.04 -5.28 -0.72
N LYS A 357 -23.32 -5.08 -1.83
CA LYS A 357 -23.77 -4.34 -3.02
C LYS A 357 -23.64 -5.22 -4.27
N GLY A 358 -24.20 -4.73 -5.38
CA GLY A 358 -23.94 -5.29 -6.70
C GLY A 358 -22.44 -5.23 -7.03
N LEU A 359 -21.96 -6.20 -7.82
CA LEU A 359 -20.54 -6.29 -8.15
C LEU A 359 -20.06 -5.06 -8.95
N ASP A 360 -20.90 -4.48 -9.81
CA ASP A 360 -20.65 -3.24 -10.54
C ASP A 360 -20.44 -2.04 -9.63
N GLN A 361 -21.31 -1.89 -8.62
CA GLN A 361 -21.19 -0.82 -7.63
C GLN A 361 -19.92 -1.02 -6.81
N ALA A 362 -19.59 -2.26 -6.44
CA ALA A 362 -18.42 -2.55 -5.65
C ALA A 362 -17.11 -2.26 -6.41
N THR A 363 -17.00 -2.68 -7.68
CA THR A 363 -15.81 -2.38 -8.50
C THR A 363 -15.67 -0.89 -8.78
N GLU A 364 -16.76 -0.15 -8.98
CA GLU A 364 -16.75 1.32 -9.04
C GLU A 364 -16.22 1.93 -7.73
N LEU A 365 -16.75 1.53 -6.57
CA LEU A 365 -16.36 2.07 -5.27
C LEU A 365 -14.86 1.85 -4.98
N TYR A 366 -14.38 0.63 -5.18
CA TYR A 366 -12.96 0.31 -5.00
C TYR A 366 -12.08 1.06 -6.00
N SER A 367 -12.48 1.13 -7.27
CA SER A 367 -11.75 1.86 -8.31
C SER A 367 -11.62 3.35 -7.95
N ASN A 368 -12.73 4.03 -7.64
CA ASN A 368 -12.71 5.45 -7.33
C ASN A 368 -11.89 5.75 -6.06
N LEU A 369 -12.12 4.99 -4.98
CA LEU A 369 -11.37 5.15 -3.73
C LEU A 369 -9.87 4.99 -3.96
N THR A 370 -9.45 3.91 -4.61
CA THR A 370 -8.02 3.60 -4.73
C THR A 370 -7.28 4.48 -5.74
N ILE A 371 -7.94 4.93 -6.81
CA ILE A 371 -7.42 5.98 -7.70
C ILE A 371 -7.18 7.28 -6.92
N GLY A 372 -8.17 7.73 -6.14
CA GLY A 372 -8.06 8.94 -5.32
C GLY A 372 -6.97 8.84 -4.26
N LEU A 373 -6.82 7.68 -3.62
CA LEU A 373 -5.73 7.44 -2.67
C LEU A 373 -4.36 7.49 -3.35
N ASN A 374 -4.16 6.82 -4.49
CA ASN A 374 -2.89 6.85 -5.21
C ASN A 374 -2.48 8.28 -5.59
N ASP A 375 -3.38 9.05 -6.18
CA ASP A 375 -3.11 10.45 -6.55
C ASP A 375 -2.84 11.31 -5.32
N THR A 376 -3.50 11.04 -4.20
CA THR A 376 -3.26 11.73 -2.92
C THR A 376 -1.85 11.48 -2.40
N PHE A 377 -1.35 10.25 -2.51
CA PHE A 377 0.03 9.92 -2.13
C PHE A 377 1.05 10.57 -3.08
N ILE A 378 0.78 10.64 -4.39
CA ILE A 378 1.65 11.36 -5.34
C ILE A 378 1.73 12.84 -4.99
N ALA A 379 0.58 13.50 -4.83
CA ALA A 379 0.50 14.92 -4.49
C ALA A 379 1.15 15.23 -3.12
N THR A 380 0.89 14.40 -2.12
CA THR A 380 1.44 14.59 -0.77
C THR A 380 2.96 14.43 -0.76
N TRP A 381 3.50 13.40 -1.43
CA TRP A 381 4.95 13.21 -1.48
C TRP A 381 5.64 14.29 -2.29
N LYS A 382 5.00 14.81 -3.34
CA LYS A 382 5.51 15.97 -4.07
C LYS A 382 5.72 17.15 -3.11
N ILE A 383 4.69 17.53 -2.35
CA ILE A 383 4.78 18.66 -1.40
C ILE A 383 5.81 18.36 -0.30
N LYS A 384 5.86 17.13 0.24
CA LYS A 384 6.86 16.73 1.25
C LYS A 384 8.27 17.01 0.83
N TYR A 385 8.64 16.60 -0.38
CA TYR A 385 10.01 16.74 -0.88
C TYR A 385 10.26 18.07 -1.60
N GLU A 386 9.25 18.89 -1.83
CA GLU A 386 9.41 20.31 -2.18
C GLU A 386 9.67 21.17 -0.94
N GLN A 387 8.89 20.98 0.13
CA GLN A 387 9.00 21.76 1.36
C GLN A 387 10.14 21.27 2.28
N ASN A 388 10.47 19.96 2.24
CA ASN A 388 11.44 19.29 3.11
C ASN A 388 11.32 19.75 4.57
N PHE A 389 10.12 19.80 5.13
CA PHE A 389 9.89 20.45 6.42
C PHE A 389 10.34 19.59 7.62
N ILE A 390 10.94 20.23 8.63
CA ILE A 390 11.42 19.62 9.88
C ILE A 390 10.31 18.91 10.66
N ARG A 391 10.64 17.79 11.32
CA ARG A 391 9.73 17.02 12.19
C ARG A 391 9.69 17.57 13.63
N PRO A 392 8.60 17.34 14.40
CA PRO A 392 8.51 17.82 15.78
C PRO A 392 9.65 17.32 16.67
N ILE A 393 10.07 16.07 16.54
CA ILE A 393 11.19 15.50 17.32
C ILE A 393 12.48 16.30 17.19
N ALA A 394 12.86 16.70 15.97
CA ALA A 394 14.05 17.49 15.73
C ALA A 394 13.90 18.91 16.30
N TYR A 395 12.75 19.53 16.10
CA TYR A 395 12.50 20.89 16.58
C TYR A 395 12.43 20.98 18.12
N ILE A 396 11.61 20.13 18.75
CA ILE A 396 11.38 20.14 20.20
C ILE A 396 12.69 19.86 20.94
N LYS A 397 13.48 18.88 20.50
CA LYS A 397 14.79 18.58 21.11
C LYS A 397 15.78 19.74 21.05
N ARG A 398 15.75 20.53 19.99
CA ARG A 398 16.67 21.66 19.81
C ARG A 398 16.27 22.90 20.60
N TYR A 399 14.97 23.19 20.68
CA TYR A 399 14.49 24.52 21.09
C TYR A 399 13.55 24.53 22.30
N ILE A 400 13.09 23.36 22.78
CA ILE A 400 12.14 23.25 23.89
C ILE A 400 12.67 22.34 24.99
N ASP A 401 12.92 21.06 24.68
CA ASP A 401 13.32 20.04 25.65
C ASP A 401 14.16 18.97 24.98
N SER A 402 15.47 18.97 25.27
CA SER A 402 16.44 18.07 24.64
C SER A 402 16.26 16.59 24.98
N LYS A 403 15.48 16.27 26.01
CA LYS A 403 15.18 14.89 26.44
C LYS A 403 13.85 14.37 25.92
N TRP A 404 13.09 15.21 25.21
CA TRP A 404 11.78 14.82 24.71
C TRP A 404 11.86 13.74 23.64
N GLU A 405 10.92 12.81 23.70
CA GLU A 405 10.71 11.78 22.68
C GLU A 405 9.23 11.77 22.24
N ALA A 406 9.00 11.44 20.98
CA ALA A 406 7.67 11.26 20.43
C ALA A 406 7.06 9.92 20.91
N ALA A 407 5.73 9.86 21.02
CA ALA A 407 5.04 8.64 21.42
C ALA A 407 5.08 7.56 20.34
N LEU A 408 5.08 7.96 19.06
CA LEU A 408 5.28 7.09 17.91
C LEU A 408 6.67 7.27 17.32
N LEU A 409 7.20 6.22 16.70
CA LEU A 409 8.44 6.31 15.94
C LEU A 409 8.26 7.30 14.79
N THR A 410 9.19 8.25 14.65
CA THR A 410 9.10 9.28 13.60
C THR A 410 9.43 8.67 12.25
N PRO A 411 8.51 8.69 11.27
CA PRO A 411 8.76 8.08 9.97
C PRO A 411 9.85 8.84 9.16
N PRO A 412 10.63 8.14 8.31
CA PRO A 412 11.80 8.70 7.62
C PRO A 412 11.43 9.47 6.33
N PHE A 413 10.55 10.46 6.46
CA PHE A 413 10.17 11.38 5.39
C PHE A 413 9.79 12.75 5.97
N PRO A 414 9.84 13.84 5.16
CA PRO A 414 9.51 15.19 5.63
C PRO A 414 8.14 15.32 6.30
N GLU A 415 8.03 16.29 7.21
CA GLU A 415 6.82 16.50 8.02
C GLU A 415 5.64 16.96 7.16
N PHE A 416 5.79 18.07 6.45
CA PHE A 416 4.66 18.75 5.83
C PHE A 416 4.33 18.24 4.42
N PRO A 417 3.07 17.96 4.06
CA PRO A 417 1.91 17.84 4.95
C PRO A 417 1.76 16.38 5.45
N SER A 418 0.86 16.13 6.40
CA SER A 418 0.58 14.78 6.92
C SER A 418 -0.04 13.88 5.86
N GLY A 419 0.62 12.74 5.58
CA GLY A 419 0.11 11.71 4.66
C GLY A 419 -1.14 11.01 5.19
N HIS A 420 -1.21 10.77 6.51
CA HIS A 420 -2.39 10.19 7.16
C HIS A 420 -3.60 11.11 7.07
N SER A 421 -3.39 12.42 7.25
CA SER A 421 -4.46 13.41 7.14
C SER A 421 -4.95 13.56 5.70
N ALA A 422 -4.03 13.54 4.73
CA ALA A 422 -4.38 13.60 3.32
C ALA A 422 -5.15 12.35 2.85
N GLN A 423 -4.63 11.15 3.13
CA GLN A 423 -5.25 9.91 2.66
C GLN A 423 -6.63 9.68 3.31
N SER A 424 -6.77 9.96 4.61
CA SER A 424 -8.05 9.76 5.30
C SER A 424 -9.09 10.80 4.89
N ALA A 425 -8.68 12.05 4.59
CA ALA A 425 -9.59 13.05 4.04
C ALA A 425 -10.01 12.75 2.60
N ALA A 426 -9.14 12.16 1.77
CA ALA A 426 -9.51 11.69 0.44
C ALA A 426 -10.52 10.53 0.52
N MET A 427 -10.27 9.54 1.38
CA MET A 427 -11.22 8.47 1.68
C MET A 427 -12.57 9.03 2.15
N ALA A 428 -12.56 9.90 3.16
CA ALA A 428 -13.80 10.47 3.69
C ALA A 428 -14.56 11.28 2.64
N THR A 429 -13.86 12.06 1.80
CA THR A 429 -14.49 12.81 0.70
C THR A 429 -15.18 11.87 -0.29
N ILE A 430 -14.46 10.85 -0.77
CA ILE A 430 -14.98 9.92 -1.80
C ILE A 430 -16.11 9.06 -1.26
N LEU A 431 -15.92 8.44 -0.09
CA LEU A 431 -16.91 7.51 0.46
C LEU A 431 -18.16 8.23 0.98
N THR A 432 -18.03 9.46 1.48
CA THR A 432 -19.19 10.27 1.87
C THR A 432 -20.06 10.61 0.65
N ASP A 433 -19.45 10.98 -0.47
CA ASP A 433 -20.17 11.25 -1.72
C ASP A 433 -20.84 9.97 -2.26
N LYS A 434 -20.11 8.86 -2.29
CA LYS A 434 -20.56 7.62 -2.92
C LYS A 434 -21.55 6.80 -2.07
N LEU A 435 -21.44 6.86 -0.75
CA LEU A 435 -22.21 6.00 0.17
C LEU A 435 -23.11 6.79 1.15
N GLY A 436 -22.95 8.12 1.23
CA GLY A 436 -23.68 9.00 2.12
C GLY A 436 -22.88 9.41 3.37
N ASP A 437 -23.32 10.50 4.00
CA ASP A 437 -22.62 11.17 5.11
C ASP A 437 -22.76 10.48 6.48
N SER A 438 -23.80 9.65 6.66
CA SER A 438 -24.14 9.02 7.95
C SER A 438 -23.98 7.50 7.94
N VAL A 439 -22.95 7.00 7.25
CA VAL A 439 -22.59 5.57 7.29
C VAL A 439 -21.88 5.27 8.61
N ILE A 440 -22.60 4.61 9.52
CA ILE A 440 -22.05 4.09 10.77
C ILE A 440 -21.39 2.74 10.47
N TYR A 441 -20.15 2.55 10.93
CA TYR A 441 -19.44 1.29 10.81
C TYR A 441 -18.54 1.05 12.01
N THR A 442 -18.17 -0.21 12.21
CA THR A 442 -17.19 -0.63 13.23
C THR A 442 -15.94 -1.09 12.53
N ASP A 443 -14.80 -0.54 12.96
CA ASP A 443 -13.48 -0.83 12.44
C ASP A 443 -12.77 -1.86 13.32
N TYR A 444 -12.51 -3.02 12.74
CA TYR A 444 -11.85 -4.19 13.32
C TYR A 444 -10.37 -4.29 12.92
N SER A 445 -9.86 -3.31 12.16
CA SER A 445 -8.50 -3.29 11.59
C SER A 445 -7.37 -3.41 12.60
N LYS A 446 -7.58 -2.91 13.83
CA LYS A 446 -6.55 -2.77 14.88
C LYS A 446 -6.88 -3.51 16.16
N TYR A 447 -7.47 -4.70 16.05
CA TYR A 447 -7.82 -5.51 17.21
C TYR A 447 -6.61 -5.76 18.15
N PHE A 448 -5.39 -5.85 17.62
CA PHE A 448 -4.17 -6.01 18.44
C PHE A 448 -3.76 -4.75 19.23
N VAL A 449 -4.34 -3.58 18.94
CA VAL A 449 -4.12 -2.32 19.69
C VAL A 449 -5.15 -2.17 20.81
N GLY A 450 -6.39 -2.60 20.57
CA GLY A 450 -7.51 -2.37 21.47
C GLY A 450 -8.82 -2.92 20.91
N PRO A 451 -9.96 -2.64 21.58
CA PRO A 451 -11.27 -3.06 21.09
C PRO A 451 -11.59 -2.42 19.73
N PRO A 452 -12.42 -3.06 18.88
CA PRO A 452 -12.92 -2.47 17.65
C PRO A 452 -13.56 -1.11 17.88
N LYS A 453 -13.32 -0.15 16.97
CA LYS A 453 -13.80 1.23 17.11
C LYS A 453 -14.98 1.50 16.20
N GLN A 454 -16.08 1.99 16.75
CA GLN A 454 -17.21 2.45 15.97
C GLN A 454 -17.03 3.92 15.57
N PHE A 455 -17.29 4.23 14.30
CA PHE A 455 -17.29 5.59 13.79
C PHE A 455 -18.68 5.95 13.25
N ALA A 456 -19.13 7.16 13.56
CA ALA A 456 -20.42 7.68 13.11
C ALA A 456 -20.43 8.10 11.63
N SER A 457 -19.26 8.35 11.05
CA SER A 457 -19.08 8.68 9.63
C SER A 457 -17.61 8.51 9.22
N PHE A 458 -17.35 8.48 7.91
CA PHE A 458 -15.99 8.49 7.37
C PHE A 458 -15.21 9.74 7.78
N TRP A 459 -15.88 10.89 7.90
CA TRP A 459 -15.26 12.13 8.39
C TRP A 459 -14.92 12.08 9.88
N ALA A 460 -15.69 11.35 10.70
CA ALA A 460 -15.33 11.13 12.10
C ALA A 460 -14.02 10.34 12.20
N ALA A 461 -13.88 9.26 11.42
CA ALA A 461 -12.66 8.48 11.35
C ALA A 461 -11.48 9.30 10.80
N ALA A 462 -11.68 10.08 9.73
CA ALA A 462 -10.62 10.92 9.16
C ALA A 462 -10.13 12.02 10.12
N LYS A 463 -11.04 12.64 10.89
CA LYS A 463 -10.66 13.62 11.92
C LYS A 463 -9.84 12.96 13.03
N GLU A 464 -10.24 11.77 13.49
CA GLU A 464 -9.50 11.02 14.50
C GLU A 464 -8.12 10.58 13.98
N CYS A 465 -8.06 10.07 12.74
CA CYS A 465 -6.81 9.74 12.05
C CYS A 465 -5.87 10.95 11.98
N SER A 466 -6.39 12.12 11.63
CA SER A 466 -5.61 13.36 11.52
C SER A 466 -5.02 13.79 12.86
N ILE A 467 -5.85 13.88 13.92
CA ILE A 467 -5.39 14.31 15.25
C ILE A 467 -4.46 13.30 15.91
N SER A 468 -4.60 12.00 15.60
CA SER A 468 -3.74 10.94 16.12
C SER A 468 -2.25 11.21 15.88
N ARG A 469 -1.90 11.94 14.82
CA ARG A 469 -0.51 12.25 14.46
C ARG A 469 0.13 13.31 15.35
N VAL A 470 -0.69 14.21 15.91
CA VAL A 470 -0.28 15.16 16.96
C VAL A 470 -0.14 14.42 18.29
N TYR A 471 -1.09 13.52 18.62
CA TYR A 471 -0.96 12.65 19.80
C TYR A 471 0.30 11.77 19.72
N GLY A 472 0.64 11.28 18.54
CA GLY A 472 1.87 10.53 18.30
C GLY A 472 3.15 11.36 18.38
N GLY A 473 3.07 12.69 18.41
CA GLY A 473 4.24 13.57 18.48
C GLY A 473 5.02 13.72 17.17
N ILE A 474 4.42 13.40 16.02
CA ILE A 474 5.15 13.26 14.75
C ILE A 474 4.69 14.22 13.65
N HIS A 475 3.63 14.99 13.92
CA HIS A 475 3.15 16.08 13.07
C HIS A 475 2.78 17.31 13.88
N PHE A 476 2.90 18.47 13.25
CA PHE A 476 2.37 19.74 13.76
C PHE A 476 0.91 19.93 13.36
N ARG A 477 0.19 20.85 14.03
CA ARG A 477 -1.20 21.21 13.70
C ARG A 477 -1.39 21.61 12.24
N ASP A 478 -0.54 22.52 11.74
CA ASP A 478 -0.59 22.97 10.34
C ASP A 478 -0.37 21.80 9.36
N GLY A 479 0.56 20.90 9.67
CA GLY A 479 0.82 19.71 8.85
C GLY A 479 -0.39 18.78 8.72
N ILE A 480 -1.17 18.61 9.79
CA ILE A 480 -2.39 17.77 9.75
C ILE A 480 -3.57 18.48 9.08
N ASP A 481 -3.75 19.78 9.32
CA ASP A 481 -4.86 20.55 8.75
C ASP A 481 -4.67 20.72 7.24
N GLN A 482 -3.48 21.12 6.81
CA GLN A 482 -3.15 21.27 5.40
C GLN A 482 -3.10 19.93 4.68
N GLY A 483 -2.67 18.85 5.36
CA GLY A 483 -2.80 17.49 4.84
C GLY A 483 -4.26 17.13 4.54
N SER A 484 -5.19 17.42 5.46
CA SER A 484 -6.62 17.20 5.22
C SER A 484 -7.13 17.97 3.98
N GLU A 485 -6.66 19.20 3.76
CA GLU A 485 -7.02 19.97 2.55
C GLU A 485 -6.49 19.34 1.26
N VAL A 486 -5.27 18.79 1.25
CA VAL A 486 -4.75 18.02 0.10
C VAL A 486 -5.73 16.88 -0.24
N GLY A 487 -6.12 16.10 0.77
CA GLY A 487 -7.03 14.97 0.59
C GLY A 487 -8.40 15.38 0.08
N LYS A 488 -8.97 16.48 0.59
CA LYS A 488 -10.25 17.03 0.10
C LYS A 488 -10.18 17.42 -1.37
N ILE A 489 -9.13 18.11 -1.78
CA ILE A 489 -8.97 18.56 -3.17
C ILE A 489 -8.84 17.35 -4.10
N VAL A 490 -7.92 16.44 -3.80
CA VAL A 490 -7.68 15.27 -4.64
C VAL A 490 -8.89 14.34 -4.67
N GLY A 491 -9.55 14.13 -3.52
CA GLY A 491 -10.78 13.36 -3.43
C GLY A 491 -11.90 13.94 -4.29
N LYS A 492 -12.11 15.26 -4.25
CA LYS A 492 -13.09 15.95 -5.12
C LYS A 492 -12.77 15.81 -6.60
N ASN A 493 -11.48 15.92 -6.98
CA ASN A 493 -11.07 15.70 -8.36
C ASN A 493 -11.42 14.26 -8.79
N CYS A 494 -11.14 13.26 -7.95
CA CYS A 494 -11.46 11.86 -8.26
C CYS A 494 -12.97 11.59 -8.47
N LEU A 495 -13.84 12.39 -7.83
CA LEU A 495 -15.29 12.31 -8.03
C LEU A 495 -15.75 12.85 -9.40
N SER A 496 -14.89 13.50 -10.18
CA SER A 496 -15.21 13.91 -11.55
C SER A 496 -15.16 12.76 -12.56
N LEU A 497 -14.71 11.57 -12.16
CA LEU A 497 -14.70 10.39 -13.01
C LEU A 497 -16.13 9.91 -13.26
N HIS A 498 -16.47 9.71 -14.53
CA HIS A 498 -17.79 9.26 -14.97
C HIS A 498 -17.80 7.73 -15.11
N TYR A 499 -18.44 7.05 -14.16
CA TYR A 499 -18.58 5.59 -14.17
C TYR A 499 -19.87 5.13 -14.86
N LYS A 500 -20.91 5.97 -14.91
CA LYS A 500 -22.23 5.66 -15.45
C LYS A 500 -22.69 6.70 -16.47
N ARG A 501 -23.57 6.28 -17.38
CA ARG A 501 -24.22 7.12 -18.38
C ARG A 501 -25.13 8.20 -17.80
#